data_AF-A0A434CIT2-F1
#
_entry.id   AF-A0A434CIT2-F1
#
_cell.length_a   1.000
_cell.length_b   1.000
_cell.length_c   1.000
_cell.angle_alpha   90.00
_cell.angle_beta   90.00
_cell.angle_gamma   90.00
#
_symmetry.space_group_name_H-M   'P 1'
#
loop_
_entity.id
_entity.type
_entity.pdbx_description
1 polymer ?
#
loop_
_entity_poly.entity_id
_entity_poly.type
_entity_poly.pdbx_seq_one_letter_code
_entity_poly.pdbx_strand_id
1 'polypeptide(L)'
;MSAHNEEAPILIEDGLIGDGLMEGGSPDGRSIVLEAGPDVAGQRLDQWLAGKLGPDMSRSRVQMLIRQGAVKVGGQPVNETKRKMAAGDRVSVDMPEPEPAEPQGENIPLDVLYEDNELIVINKPPGLVVHPGAGNWTGTLVNALIH
;
A
#
# COMPACT_ATOMS: atom_id res chain seq x y z
N MET A 1 32.56 -26.70 -15.53
CA MET A 1 32.75 -25.69 -14.48
C MET A 1 31.38 -25.32 -13.97
N SER A 2 31.16 -25.60 -12.68
CA SER A 2 30.02 -25.28 -11.83
C SER A 2 29.67 -23.77 -11.89
N ALA A 3 28.48 -23.30 -11.56
CA ALA A 3 27.67 -23.68 -10.41
C ALA A 3 26.15 -23.58 -10.65
N HIS A 4 25.46 -24.52 -10.02
CA HIS A 4 24.05 -24.49 -9.66
C HIS A 4 23.77 -23.31 -8.72
N ASN A 5 22.65 -22.62 -8.91
CA ASN A 5 22.01 -21.87 -7.85
C ASN A 5 20.71 -22.61 -7.51
N GLU A 6 20.71 -23.25 -6.34
CA GLU A 6 19.55 -23.85 -5.70
C GLU A 6 18.68 -22.74 -5.11
N GLU A 7 17.51 -22.49 -5.66
CA GLU A 7 16.46 -21.77 -4.95
C GLU A 7 15.63 -22.79 -4.16
N ALA A 8 15.78 -22.73 -2.84
CA ALA A 8 14.97 -23.48 -1.90
C ALA A 8 13.51 -23.00 -1.97
N PRO A 9 12.51 -23.89 -2.11
CA PRO A 9 11.12 -23.49 -2.02
C PRO A 9 10.80 -23.11 -0.57
N ILE A 10 10.25 -21.91 -0.38
CA ILE A 10 9.64 -21.50 0.88
C ILE A 10 8.41 -22.41 1.09
N LEU A 11 8.54 -23.33 2.04
CA LEU A 11 7.43 -24.13 2.57
C LEU A 11 6.48 -23.16 3.30
N ILE A 12 5.35 -22.82 2.67
CA ILE A 12 4.21 -22.27 3.40
C ILE A 12 3.55 -23.47 4.07
N GLU A 13 3.75 -23.60 5.38
CA GLU A 13 3.13 -24.66 6.18
C GLU A 13 1.60 -24.53 6.14
N ASP A 14 0.98 -25.67 5.84
CA ASP A 14 -0.45 -25.90 5.66
C ASP A 14 -1.26 -25.49 6.90
N GLY A 15 -2.28 -24.66 6.68
CA GLY A 15 -3.14 -24.14 7.74
C GLY A 15 -4.50 -23.67 7.23
N LEU A 16 -5.20 -24.54 6.49
CA LEU A 16 -6.65 -24.50 6.21
C LEU A 16 -7.18 -23.21 5.56
N ILE A 17 -7.08 -23.11 4.23
CA ILE A 17 -7.97 -22.27 3.42
C ILE A 17 -8.78 -23.18 2.51
N GLY A 18 -10.04 -23.42 2.88
CA GLY A 18 -11.06 -23.82 1.93
C GLY A 18 -11.48 -22.60 1.10
N ASP A 19 -11.66 -22.84 -0.20
CA ASP A 19 -12.10 -21.93 -1.27
C ASP A 19 -11.05 -21.01 -1.92
N GLY A 20 -10.34 -21.59 -2.89
CA GLY A 20 -10.47 -21.12 -4.28
C GLY A 20 -9.79 -19.80 -4.67
N LEU A 21 -8.55 -19.56 -4.25
CA LEU A 21 -7.71 -18.50 -4.83
C LEU A 21 -7.27 -18.93 -6.25
N MET A 22 -7.95 -18.40 -7.27
CA MET A 22 -7.50 -18.51 -8.66
C MET A 22 -6.66 -17.27 -8.99
N GLU A 23 -5.33 -17.43 -9.04
CA GLU A 23 -4.40 -16.39 -9.48
C GLU A 23 -4.51 -16.18 -11.00
N GLY A 24 -5.20 -15.12 -11.41
CA GLY A 24 -5.20 -14.64 -12.80
C GLY A 24 -4.28 -13.43 -12.93
N GLY A 25 -3.04 -13.66 -13.37
CA GLY A 25 -2.03 -12.61 -13.55
C GLY A 25 -2.23 -11.77 -14.81
N SER A 26 -2.21 -10.44 -14.63
CA SER A 26 -1.98 -9.43 -15.69
C SER A 26 -0.59 -8.82 -15.45
N PRO A 27 0.12 -8.28 -16.47
CA PRO A 27 1.58 -8.12 -16.43
C PRO A 27 2.15 -7.10 -15.42
N ASP A 28 1.38 -6.12 -14.92
CA ASP A 28 1.93 -4.91 -14.27
C ASP A 28 1.23 -4.51 -12.94
N GLY A 29 0.80 -5.47 -12.13
CA GLY A 29 0.22 -5.17 -10.81
C GLY A 29 -0.48 -6.37 -10.18
N ARG A 30 -0.36 -6.52 -8.86
CA ARG A 30 -1.02 -7.63 -8.14
C ARG A 30 -2.54 -7.38 -8.11
N SER A 31 -3.28 -7.98 -9.04
CA SER A 31 -4.75 -8.00 -9.00
C SER A 31 -5.23 -9.15 -8.13
N ILE A 32 -6.02 -8.85 -7.11
CA ILE A 32 -6.62 -9.84 -6.20
C ILE A 32 -8.12 -9.90 -6.46
N VAL A 33 -8.68 -11.11 -6.54
CA VAL A 33 -10.12 -11.33 -6.70
C VAL A 33 -10.65 -12.07 -5.48
N LEU A 34 -11.69 -11.52 -4.86
CA LEU A 34 -12.33 -12.08 -3.68
C LEU A 34 -13.83 -12.27 -3.95
N GLU A 35 -14.37 -13.39 -3.48
CA GLU A 35 -15.79 -13.68 -3.57
C GLU A 35 -16.46 -13.54 -2.21
N ALA A 36 -17.61 -12.87 -2.19
CA ALA A 36 -18.34 -12.59 -0.98
C ALA A 36 -19.24 -13.78 -0.61
N GLY A 37 -18.91 -14.48 0.47
CA GLY A 37 -19.72 -15.58 1.01
C GLY A 37 -21.10 -15.13 1.54
N PRO A 38 -21.95 -16.06 2.01
CA PRO A 38 -23.32 -15.76 2.42
C PRO A 38 -23.41 -14.80 3.62
N ASP A 39 -22.43 -14.81 4.52
CA ASP A 39 -22.45 -14.06 5.79
C ASP A 39 -21.93 -12.62 5.70
N VAL A 40 -21.78 -12.09 4.49
CA VAL A 40 -21.27 -10.74 4.23
C VAL A 40 -22.38 -9.69 4.16
N ALA A 41 -23.64 -10.12 4.14
CA ALA A 41 -24.80 -9.26 3.91
C ALA A 41 -24.83 -8.08 4.90
N GLY A 42 -24.80 -6.86 4.35
CA GLY A 42 -24.86 -5.63 5.14
C GLY A 42 -23.53 -5.13 5.69
N GLN A 43 -22.43 -5.88 5.54
CA GLN A 43 -21.08 -5.36 5.78
C GLN A 43 -20.73 -4.29 4.74
N ARG A 44 -19.94 -3.30 5.15
CA ARG A 44 -19.42 -2.30 4.21
C ARG A 44 -18.24 -2.88 3.44
N LEU A 45 -18.18 -2.59 2.15
CA LEU A 45 -17.10 -2.99 1.25
C LEU A 45 -15.72 -2.65 1.83
N ASP A 46 -15.54 -1.43 2.34
CA ASP A 46 -14.25 -1.00 2.90
C ASP A 46 -13.81 -1.80 4.14
N GLN A 47 -14.76 -2.18 4.99
CA GLN A 47 -14.52 -3.00 6.17
C GLN A 47 -14.24 -4.46 5.79
N TRP A 48 -15.01 -5.00 4.86
CA TRP A 48 -14.85 -6.37 4.40
C TRP A 48 -13.50 -6.58 3.71
N LEU A 49 -13.11 -5.66 2.81
CA LEU A 49 -11.81 -5.70 2.13
C LEU A 49 -10.64 -5.56 3.11
N ALA A 50 -10.69 -4.62 4.06
CA ALA A 50 -9.64 -4.48 5.07
C ALA A 50 -9.49 -5.74 5.94
N GLY A 51 -10.61 -6.41 6.26
CA GLY A 51 -10.58 -7.67 7.00
C GLY A 51 -10.02 -8.85 6.19
N LYS A 52 -10.26 -8.89 4.87
CA LYS A 52 -9.79 -9.97 3.99
C LYS A 52 -8.35 -9.80 3.53
N LEU A 53 -7.90 -8.57 3.31
CA LEU A 53 -6.56 -8.25 2.79
C LEU A 53 -5.49 -8.16 3.89
N GLY A 54 -5.87 -8.24 5.17
CA GLY A 54 -4.94 -8.34 6.29
C GLY A 54 -4.35 -6.99 6.76
N PRO A 55 -3.35 -7.03 7.66
CA PRO A 55 -2.86 -5.87 8.39
C PRO A 55 -2.23 -4.79 7.50
N ASP A 56 -1.68 -5.17 6.34
CA ASP A 56 -1.05 -4.24 5.40
C ASP A 56 -2.08 -3.34 4.67
N MET A 57 -3.37 -3.67 4.80
CA MET A 57 -4.46 -2.99 4.13
C MET A 57 -5.39 -2.30 5.12
N SER A 58 -4.97 -1.11 5.56
CA SER A 58 -5.81 -0.28 6.43
C SER A 58 -7.10 0.17 5.73
N ARG A 59 -8.14 0.46 6.52
CA ARG A 59 -9.41 0.97 6.00
C ARG A 59 -9.25 2.25 5.16
N SER A 60 -8.36 3.15 5.57
CA SER A 60 -8.10 4.39 4.81
C SER A 60 -7.43 4.10 3.47
N ARG A 61 -6.53 3.12 3.40
CA ARG A 61 -5.91 2.67 2.14
C ARG A 61 -6.94 2.04 1.20
N VAL A 62 -7.83 1.18 1.71
CA VAL A 62 -8.93 0.63 0.90
C VAL A 62 -9.83 1.73 0.35
N GLN A 63 -10.21 2.71 1.18
CA GLN A 63 -11.03 3.83 0.73
C GLN A 63 -10.35 4.66 -0.35
N MET A 64 -9.03 4.84 -0.27
CA MET A 64 -8.25 5.49 -1.31
C MET A 64 -8.29 4.70 -2.62
N LEU A 65 -8.07 3.39 -2.58
CA LEU A 65 -8.13 2.52 -3.76
C LEU A 65 -9.52 2.53 -4.42
N ILE A 66 -10.59 2.51 -3.63
CA ILE A 66 -11.97 2.66 -4.13
C ILE A 66 -12.13 3.99 -4.87
N ARG A 67 -11.67 5.11 -4.28
CA ARG A 67 -11.75 6.44 -4.93
C ARG A 67 -10.89 6.55 -6.19
N GLN A 68 -9.80 5.79 -6.27
CA GLN A 68 -8.92 5.71 -7.44
C GLN A 68 -9.49 4.80 -8.54
N GLY A 69 -10.64 4.15 -8.33
CA GLY A 69 -11.24 3.21 -9.29
C GLY A 69 -10.53 1.85 -9.35
N ALA A 70 -9.62 1.58 -8.41
CA ALA A 70 -8.84 0.35 -8.32
C ALA A 70 -9.63 -0.83 -7.72
N VAL A 71 -10.87 -0.59 -7.27
CA VAL A 71 -11.77 -1.64 -6.76
C VAL A 71 -12.98 -1.74 -7.68
N LYS A 72 -13.32 -2.97 -8.09
CA LYS A 72 -14.47 -3.28 -8.94
C LYS A 72 -15.34 -4.34 -8.29
N VAL A 73 -16.66 -4.25 -8.49
CA VAL A 73 -17.61 -5.29 -8.09
C VAL A 73 -18.37 -5.74 -9.32
N GLY A 74 -18.37 -7.05 -9.60
CA GLY A 74 -18.95 -7.58 -10.84
C GLY A 74 -18.31 -7.01 -12.10
N GLY A 75 -17.02 -6.62 -12.02
CA GLY A 75 -16.27 -6.02 -13.12
C GLY A 75 -16.49 -4.51 -13.31
N GLN A 76 -17.36 -3.86 -12.53
CA GLN A 76 -17.60 -2.42 -12.61
C GLN A 76 -16.86 -1.67 -11.49
N PRO A 77 -16.09 -0.60 -11.79
CA PRO A 77 -15.46 0.23 -10.76
C PRO A 77 -16.49 0.79 -9.79
N VAL A 78 -16.14 0.79 -8.51
CA VAL A 78 -16.99 1.35 -7.45
C VAL A 78 -16.31 2.55 -6.82
N ASN A 79 -17.05 3.64 -6.65
CA ASN A 79 -16.55 4.87 -6.03
C ASN A 79 -17.13 5.08 -4.62
N GLU A 80 -18.20 4.34 -4.27
CA GLU A 80 -18.86 4.43 -2.97
C GLU A 80 -18.19 3.51 -1.93
N THR A 81 -17.36 4.09 -1.08
CA THR A 81 -16.63 3.34 -0.03
C THR A 81 -17.54 2.68 1.00
N LYS A 82 -18.75 3.20 1.21
CA LYS A 82 -19.74 2.69 2.15
C LYS A 82 -20.73 1.71 1.53
N ARG A 83 -20.54 1.34 0.25
CA ARG A 83 -21.38 0.34 -0.42
C ARG A 83 -21.50 -0.90 0.46
N LYS A 84 -22.72 -1.40 0.62
CA LYS A 84 -22.98 -2.66 1.34
C LYS A 84 -22.70 -3.84 0.42
N MET A 85 -22.09 -4.88 0.99
CA MET A 85 -21.83 -6.15 0.32
C MET A 85 -23.12 -6.97 0.20
N ALA A 86 -23.24 -7.67 -0.92
CA ALA A 86 -24.22 -8.74 -1.13
C ALA A 86 -23.49 -10.09 -1.23
N ALA A 87 -24.16 -11.17 -0.85
CA ALA A 87 -23.66 -12.52 -1.09
C ALA A 87 -23.49 -12.76 -2.60
N GLY A 88 -22.38 -13.37 -3.00
CA GLY A 88 -22.00 -13.59 -4.40
C GLY A 88 -21.37 -12.38 -5.09
N ASP A 89 -21.16 -11.25 -4.39
CA ASP A 89 -20.37 -10.14 -4.93
C ASP A 89 -18.95 -10.64 -5.25
N ARG A 90 -18.55 -10.51 -6.52
CA ARG A 90 -17.17 -10.74 -6.95
C ARG A 90 -16.43 -9.42 -6.97
N VAL A 91 -15.48 -9.24 -6.05
CA VAL A 91 -14.73 -8.00 -5.89
C VAL A 91 -13.31 -8.21 -6.43
N SER A 92 -12.89 -7.37 -7.38
CA SER A 92 -11.50 -7.31 -7.83
C SER A 92 -10.84 -6.05 -7.31
N VAL A 93 -9.60 -6.19 -6.84
CA VAL A 93 -8.77 -5.10 -6.36
C VAL A 93 -7.47 -5.09 -7.14
N ASP A 94 -7.27 -4.04 -7.93
CA ASP A 94 -6.04 -3.80 -8.66
C ASP A 94 -5.07 -3.07 -7.69
N MET A 95 -4.05 -3.75 -7.16
CA MET A 95 -3.04 -3.07 -6.34
C MET A 95 -2.11 -2.29 -7.25
N PRO A 96 -2.08 -0.94 -7.17
CA PRO A 96 -1.05 -0.18 -7.86
C PRO A 96 0.32 -0.58 -7.30
N GLU A 97 1.34 -0.52 -8.15
CA GLU A 97 2.72 -0.68 -7.68
C GLU A 97 3.00 0.33 -6.56
N PRO A 98 3.72 -0.07 -5.50
CA PRO A 98 4.20 0.89 -4.53
C PRO A 98 5.06 1.91 -5.26
N GLU A 99 4.69 3.19 -5.23
CA GLU A 99 5.59 4.23 -5.69
C GLU A 99 6.88 4.14 -4.87
N PRO A 100 8.06 4.16 -5.51
CA PRO A 100 9.32 4.15 -4.78
C PRO A 100 9.34 5.37 -3.84
N ALA A 101 9.34 5.10 -2.54
CA ALA A 101 9.32 6.11 -1.49
C ALA A 101 10.71 6.74 -1.27
N GLU A 102 11.53 6.83 -2.32
CA GLU A 102 12.87 7.42 -2.26
C GLU A 102 12.75 8.94 -2.28
N PRO A 103 13.03 9.63 -1.16
CA PRO A 103 12.92 11.08 -1.11
C PRO A 103 13.97 11.67 -2.05
N GLN A 104 13.55 12.64 -2.87
CA GLN A 104 14.47 13.36 -3.74
C GLN A 104 15.06 14.57 -3.01
N GLY A 105 16.32 14.88 -3.33
CA GLY A 105 17.00 16.07 -2.83
C GLY A 105 16.31 17.35 -3.29
N GLU A 106 16.08 18.28 -2.37
CA GLU A 106 15.48 19.58 -2.63
C GLU A 106 16.37 20.69 -2.06
N ASN A 107 16.59 21.75 -2.84
CA ASN A 107 17.35 22.91 -2.38
C ASN A 107 16.52 23.76 -1.40
N ILE A 108 16.51 23.33 -0.13
CA ILE A 108 15.82 23.97 0.99
C ILE A 108 16.90 24.52 1.94
N PRO A 109 16.98 25.85 2.16
CA PRO A 109 17.99 26.43 3.04
C PRO A 109 17.84 25.91 4.48
N LEU A 110 18.94 25.41 5.06
CA LEU A 110 19.01 24.94 6.44
C LEU A 110 19.89 25.89 7.26
N ASP A 111 19.42 26.24 8.45
CA ASP A 111 20.21 26.98 9.44
C ASP A 111 21.04 25.98 10.25
N VAL A 112 22.32 25.81 9.86
CA VAL A 112 23.25 24.86 10.47
C VAL A 112 23.99 25.52 11.63
N LEU A 113 23.74 25.01 12.85
CA LEU A 113 24.39 25.49 14.07
C LEU A 113 25.77 24.86 14.27
N TYR A 114 25.94 23.63 13.79
CA TYR A 114 27.17 22.86 13.89
C TYR A 114 27.20 21.74 12.84
N GLU A 115 28.37 21.44 12.30
CA GLU A 115 28.59 20.33 11.39
C GLU A 115 30.02 19.82 11.50
N ASP A 116 30.17 18.50 11.56
CA ASP A 116 31.45 17.81 11.41
C ASP A 116 31.28 16.54 10.54
N ASN A 117 32.32 15.70 10.49
CA ASN A 117 32.32 14.49 9.66
C ASN A 117 31.33 13.40 10.13
N GLU A 118 30.79 13.50 11.34
CA GLU A 118 29.95 12.49 11.97
C GLU A 118 28.53 12.99 12.27
N LEU A 119 28.35 14.29 12.53
CA LEU A 119 27.07 14.86 12.93
C LEU A 119 26.84 16.28 12.42
N ILE A 120 25.56 16.60 12.25
CA ILE A 120 25.05 17.93 11.92
C ILE A 120 23.98 18.35 12.92
N VAL A 121 24.00 19.60 13.35
CA VAL A 121 23.00 20.21 14.24
C VAL A 121 22.33 21.35 13.49
N ILE A 122 21.01 21.25 13.35
CA ILE A 122 20.22 22.14 12.52
C ILE A 122 19.18 22.84 13.38
N ASN A 123 19.10 24.17 13.26
CA ASN A 123 18.04 24.97 13.84
C ASN A 123 16.77 24.85 12.97
N LYS A 124 16.02 23.76 13.17
CA LYS A 124 14.85 23.46 12.35
C LYS A 124 13.73 24.49 12.57
N PRO A 125 13.27 25.23 11.54
CA PRO A 125 12.18 26.19 11.72
C PRO A 125 10.85 25.48 12.06
N PRO A 126 9.91 26.19 12.69
CA PRO A 126 8.52 25.75 12.79
C PRO A 126 7.92 25.50 11.40
N GLY A 127 7.07 24.47 11.27
CA GLY A 127 6.42 24.13 10.01
C GLY A 127 7.24 23.25 9.05
N LEU A 128 8.57 23.15 9.22
CA LEU A 128 9.37 22.18 8.45
C LEU A 128 9.18 20.76 9.01
N VAL A 129 8.60 19.88 8.20
CA VAL A 129 8.39 18.46 8.49
C VAL A 129 9.72 17.72 8.42
N VAL A 130 9.96 16.75 9.31
CA VAL A 130 11.24 16.04 9.40
C VAL A 130 11.36 14.96 8.32
N HIS A 131 10.38 14.04 8.29
CA HIS A 131 10.40 12.88 7.39
C HIS A 131 9.19 12.91 6.43
N PRO A 132 9.37 12.50 5.16
CA PRO A 132 8.28 12.30 4.22
C PRO A 132 7.21 11.37 4.78
N GLY A 133 5.94 11.72 4.56
CA GLY A 133 4.83 10.90 4.99
C GLY A 133 3.49 11.42 4.50
N ALA A 134 2.41 10.79 4.96
CA ALA A 134 1.06 11.10 4.54
C ALA A 134 0.75 12.61 4.68
N GLY A 135 0.56 13.27 3.52
CA GLY A 135 0.26 14.71 3.43
C GLY A 135 1.47 15.62 3.21
N ASN A 136 2.70 15.15 3.44
CA ASN A 136 3.94 15.92 3.20
C ASN A 136 5.04 14.96 2.70
N TRP A 137 5.01 14.64 1.41
CA TRP A 137 5.97 13.74 0.77
C TRP A 137 7.26 14.44 0.29
N THR A 138 7.18 15.76 0.10
CA THR A 138 8.26 16.65 -0.36
C THR A 138 8.39 17.82 0.61
N GLY A 139 9.44 18.63 0.47
CA GLY A 139 9.63 19.82 1.30
C GLY A 139 9.97 19.50 2.77
N THR A 140 10.54 18.32 3.04
CA THR A 140 10.90 17.88 4.40
C THR A 140 12.40 18.05 4.67
N LEU A 141 12.82 17.92 5.93
CA LEU A 141 14.23 17.98 6.31
C LEU A 141 15.06 16.88 5.63
N VAL A 142 14.50 15.68 5.44
CA VAL A 142 15.16 14.63 4.66
C VAL A 142 15.39 15.07 3.22
N ASN A 143 14.41 15.71 2.58
CA ASN A 143 14.59 16.24 1.22
C ASN A 143 15.72 17.27 1.16
N ALA A 144 15.82 18.14 2.17
CA ALA A 144 16.88 19.13 2.27
C ALA A 144 18.28 18.52 2.43
N LEU A 145 18.40 17.43 3.21
CA LEU A 145 19.67 16.78 3.53
C LEU A 145 20.21 15.86 2.41
N ILE A 146 19.38 15.48 1.44
CA ILE A 146 19.80 14.67 0.29
C ILE A 146 20.41 15.55 -0.82
N HIS A 147 20.19 16.86 -0.79
CA HIS A 147 20.61 17.79 -1.83
C HIS A 147 22.13 17.99 -1.93
#